data_AF-A0A4P2QXV4-F1
#
_entry.id   AF-A0A4P2QXV4-F1
#
_cell.length_a   1.000
_cell.length_b   1.000
_cell.length_c   1.000
_cell.angle_alpha   90.00
_cell.angle_beta   90.00
_cell.angle_gamma   90.00
#
_symmetry.space_group_name_H-M   'P 1'
#
loop_
_entity.id
_entity.type
_entity.pdbx_description
1 polymer ?
#
loop_
_entity_poly.entity_id
_entity_poly.type
_entity_poly.pdbx_seq_one_letter_code
_entity_poly.pdbx_strand_id
1 'polypeptide(L)'
;MYSANRRRNIEREERMQLRGKREQAAGKLLHKVPDLMSLNLEIREARPDAAKNDTQYIRRVVVEHAPALFEMPCSYSSCDNGGYDVTQEVLSALASRAARFEGECVCRGSCGSAFCSRVLRYVATATYRATPEA
;
A
#
# COMPACT_ATOMS: atom_id res chain seq x y z
N MET A 1 -25.57 12.64 24.60
CA MET A 1 -24.53 13.03 23.62
C MET A 1 -23.21 12.41 24.03
N TYR A 2 -22.54 11.66 23.14
CA TYR A 2 -21.23 11.10 23.45
C TYR A 2 -20.16 12.19 23.50
N SER A 3 -19.19 12.06 24.41
CA SER A 3 -18.05 12.98 24.47
C SER A 3 -17.24 12.91 23.16
N ALA A 4 -16.57 14.01 22.79
CA ALA A 4 -15.74 14.08 21.59
C ALA A 4 -14.64 12.99 21.54
N ASN A 5 -14.15 12.53 22.71
CA ASN A 5 -13.23 11.41 22.82
C ASN A 5 -13.86 10.08 22.43
N ARG A 6 -15.09 9.81 22.89
CA ARG A 6 -15.80 8.57 22.57
C ARG A 6 -16.16 8.51 21.08
N ARG A 7 -16.49 9.64 20.45
CA ARG A 7 -16.73 9.71 19.00
C ARG A 7 -15.49 9.37 18.18
N ARG A 8 -14.33 9.96 18.53
CA ARG A 8 -13.05 9.67 17.86
C ARG A 8 -12.60 8.20 18.00
N ASN A 9 -12.88 7.59 19.16
CA ASN A 9 -12.56 6.17 19.37
C ASN A 9 -13.42 5.27 18.48
N ILE A 10 -14.73 5.54 18.38
CA ILE A 10 -15.64 4.80 17.49
C ILE A 10 -15.17 4.92 16.03
N GLU A 11 -14.91 6.14 15.55
CA GLU A 11 -14.43 6.36 14.18
C GLU A 11 -13.11 5.63 13.90
N ARG A 12 -12.21 5.54 14.90
CA ARG A 12 -10.95 4.80 14.80
C ARG A 12 -11.20 3.30 14.72
N GLU A 13 -12.07 2.77 15.56
CA GLU A 13 -12.47 1.36 15.57
C GLU A 13 -13.11 0.96 14.25
N GLU A 14 -14.02 1.77 13.71
CA GLU A 14 -14.66 1.55 12.41
C GLU A 14 -13.63 1.47 11.28
N ARG A 15 -12.66 2.41 11.23
CA ARG A 15 -11.56 2.36 10.25
C ARG A 15 -10.70 1.10 10.40
N MET A 16 -10.40 0.69 11.63
CA MET A 16 -9.65 -0.53 11.89
C MET A 16 -10.42 -1.78 11.45
N GLN A 17 -11.73 -1.84 11.72
CA GLN A 17 -12.58 -2.94 11.27
C GLN A 17 -12.70 -3.00 9.75
N LEU A 18 -12.91 -1.87 9.08
CA LEU A 18 -12.97 -1.80 7.63
C LEU A 18 -11.65 -2.26 7.00
N ARG A 19 -10.51 -1.83 7.55
CA ARG A 19 -9.19 -2.30 7.12
C ARG A 19 -9.04 -3.81 7.31
N GLY A 20 -9.42 -4.33 8.48
CA GLY A 20 -9.36 -5.77 8.76
C GLY A 20 -10.21 -6.60 7.80
N LYS A 21 -11.43 -6.14 7.46
CA LYS A 21 -12.30 -6.80 6.47
C LYS A 21 -11.65 -6.86 5.08
N ARG A 22 -11.00 -5.78 4.64
CA ARG A 22 -10.30 -5.73 3.35
C ARG A 22 -9.08 -6.65 3.34
N GLU A 23 -8.27 -6.63 4.40
CA GLU A 23 -7.11 -7.50 4.55
C GLU A 23 -7.53 -8.99 4.57
N GLN A 24 -8.64 -9.32 5.23
CA GLN A 24 -9.20 -10.67 5.22
C GLN A 24 -9.69 -11.07 3.83
N ALA A 25 -10.43 -10.20 3.14
CA ALA A 25 -10.94 -10.46 1.80
C ALA A 25 -9.83 -10.63 0.75
N ALA A 26 -8.72 -9.92 0.89
CA ALA A 26 -7.55 -10.06 0.02
C ALA A 26 -6.88 -11.45 0.13
N GLY A 27 -7.03 -12.11 1.29
CA GLY A 27 -6.35 -13.36 1.61
C GLY A 27 -4.85 -13.18 1.87
N LYS A 28 -4.14 -14.29 2.06
CA LYS A 28 -2.69 -14.28 2.35
C LYS A 28 -1.87 -14.17 1.08
N LEU A 29 -0.78 -13.38 1.14
CA LEU A 29 0.15 -13.20 0.03
C LEU A 29 0.78 -14.52 -0.41
N LEU A 30 1.25 -15.33 0.54
CA LEU A 30 1.84 -16.65 0.26
C LEU A 30 0.87 -17.63 -0.42
N HIS A 31 -0.44 -17.49 -0.22
CA HIS A 31 -1.39 -18.35 -0.93
C HIS A 31 -1.48 -18.00 -2.42
N LYS A 32 -1.25 -16.74 -2.77
CA LYS A 32 -1.26 -16.27 -4.17
C LYS A 32 0.10 -16.40 -4.85
N VAL A 33 1.19 -16.26 -4.09
CA VAL A 33 2.58 -16.31 -4.60
C VAL A 33 3.42 -17.21 -3.68
N PRO A 34 3.28 -18.55 -3.77
CA PRO A 34 3.86 -19.49 -2.80
C PRO A 34 5.39 -19.49 -2.74
N ASP A 35 6.04 -19.15 -3.86
CA ASP A 35 7.50 -19.16 -3.95
C ASP A 35 8.15 -17.84 -3.53
N LEU A 36 7.37 -16.83 -3.16
CA LEU A 36 7.89 -15.53 -2.74
C LEU A 36 8.61 -15.68 -1.39
N MET A 37 9.88 -15.32 -1.34
CA MET A 37 10.70 -15.38 -0.13
C MET A 37 10.82 -14.02 0.56
N SER A 38 10.99 -12.94 -0.22
CA SER A 38 11.06 -11.58 0.32
C SER A 38 10.44 -10.60 -0.67
N LEU A 39 9.91 -9.50 -0.12
CA LEU A 39 9.38 -8.39 -0.90
C LEU A 39 9.61 -7.08 -0.15
N ASN A 40 10.28 -6.15 -0.81
CA ASN A 40 10.49 -4.79 -0.32
C ASN A 40 9.98 -3.79 -1.35
N LEU A 41 9.29 -2.75 -0.90
CA LEU A 41 8.86 -1.63 -1.74
C LEU A 41 9.57 -0.36 -1.28
N GLU A 42 10.44 0.17 -2.11
CA GLU A 42 10.96 1.53 -1.96
C GLU A 42 9.89 2.49 -2.47
N ILE A 43 9.38 3.35 -1.60
CA ILE A 43 8.24 4.23 -1.87
C ILE A 43 8.71 5.67 -1.84
N ARG A 44 8.32 6.44 -2.85
CA ARG A 44 8.46 7.89 -2.89
C ARG A 44 7.12 8.51 -3.24
N GLU A 45 6.62 9.36 -2.36
CA GLU A 45 5.39 10.11 -2.57
C GLU A 45 5.72 11.59 -2.74
N ALA A 46 5.32 12.18 -3.86
CA ALA A 46 5.62 13.57 -4.20
C ALA A 46 4.38 14.26 -4.80
N ARG A 47 4.38 15.59 -4.81
CA ARG A 47 3.51 16.34 -5.74
C ARG A 47 4.24 16.47 -7.08
N PRO A 48 3.51 16.48 -8.21
CA PRO A 48 4.10 16.68 -9.55
C PRO A 48 5.01 17.91 -9.62
N ASP A 49 4.62 19.00 -8.94
CA ASP A 49 5.27 20.31 -9.07
C ASP A 49 6.04 20.80 -7.83
N ALA A 50 6.15 20.01 -6.76
CA ALA A 50 6.72 20.50 -5.50
C ALA A 50 7.95 19.72 -5.04
N ALA A 51 9.12 20.34 -5.15
CA ALA A 51 10.42 19.78 -4.76
C ALA A 51 10.66 19.64 -3.24
N LYS A 52 9.70 20.00 -2.37
CA LYS A 52 9.95 20.20 -0.92
C LYS A 52 9.11 19.36 0.06
N ASN A 53 8.24 18.46 -0.40
CA ASN A 53 7.38 17.67 0.49
C ASN A 53 7.28 16.19 0.08
N ASP A 54 8.44 15.62 -0.28
CA ASP A 54 8.56 14.23 -0.66
C ASP A 54 8.68 13.35 0.58
N THR A 55 7.84 12.33 0.66
CA THR A 55 7.97 11.28 1.68
C THR A 55 8.64 10.08 1.02
N GLN A 56 9.77 9.62 1.57
CA GLN A 56 10.46 8.42 1.09
C GLN A 56 10.66 7.42 2.22
N TYR A 57 10.33 6.16 1.99
CA TYR A 57 10.54 5.08 2.94
C TYR A 57 10.58 3.71 2.25
N ILE A 58 11.10 2.70 2.94
CA ILE A 58 11.06 1.31 2.49
C ILE A 58 9.98 0.58 3.29
N ARG A 59 8.97 0.06 2.60
CA ARG A 59 7.99 -0.88 3.16
C ARG A 59 8.52 -2.30 2.97
N ARG A 60 8.98 -2.89 4.08
CA ARG A 60 9.34 -4.32 4.13
C ARG A 60 8.07 -5.15 4.34
N VAL A 61 7.84 -6.12 3.46
CA VAL A 61 6.67 -7.01 3.55
C VAL A 61 7.06 -8.28 4.29
N VAL A 62 6.41 -8.54 5.42
CA VAL A 62 6.57 -9.80 6.16
C VAL A 62 5.74 -10.87 5.45
N VAL A 63 6.33 -11.51 4.44
CA VAL A 63 5.65 -12.40 3.49
C VAL A 63 4.83 -13.49 4.19
N GLU A 64 5.34 -14.05 5.29
CA GLU A 64 4.68 -15.10 6.09
C GLU A 64 3.26 -14.71 6.57
N HIS A 65 3.04 -13.43 6.86
CA HIS A 65 1.79 -12.97 7.48
C HIS A 65 1.05 -11.95 6.64
N ALA A 66 1.70 -11.39 5.62
CA ALA A 66 1.17 -10.29 4.82
C ALA A 66 -0.16 -10.66 4.13
N PRO A 67 -1.17 -9.78 4.19
CA PRO A 67 -2.30 -9.87 3.29
C PRO A 67 -1.83 -9.60 1.85
N ALA A 68 -2.53 -10.15 0.87
CA ALA A 68 -2.33 -9.84 -0.55
C ALA A 68 -2.97 -8.48 -0.91
N LEU A 69 -2.66 -7.44 -0.11
CA LEU A 69 -3.24 -6.11 -0.19
C LEU A 69 -2.13 -5.07 -0.03
N PHE A 70 -1.98 -4.20 -1.04
CA PHE A 70 -0.90 -3.21 -1.12
C PHE A 70 -1.48 -1.80 -1.16
N GLU A 71 -2.09 -1.42 -0.04
CA GLU A 71 -2.59 -0.06 0.18
C GLU A 71 -1.61 0.75 1.02
N MET A 72 -1.42 2.02 0.65
CA MET A 72 -0.59 2.98 1.37
C MET A 72 -1.40 4.25 1.65
N PRO A 73 -1.37 4.80 2.88
CA PRO A 73 -2.02 6.06 3.17
C PRO A 73 -1.29 7.21 2.46
N CYS A 74 -2.02 8.26 2.10
CA CYS A 74 -1.42 9.53 1.67
C CYS A 74 -0.67 10.15 2.85
N SER A 75 0.60 10.55 2.66
CA SER A 75 1.39 11.19 3.72
C SER A 75 1.03 12.66 3.95
N TYR A 76 0.19 13.25 3.10
CA TYR A 76 -0.24 14.63 3.26
C TYR A 76 -1.31 14.79 4.34
N SER A 77 -0.99 15.53 5.39
CA SER A 77 -1.88 15.74 6.54
C SER A 77 -3.21 16.41 6.21
N SER A 78 -3.28 17.20 5.13
CA SER A 78 -4.52 17.85 4.68
C SER A 78 -5.28 17.05 3.62
N CYS A 79 -4.82 15.83 3.29
CA CYS A 79 -5.54 14.93 2.42
C CYS A 79 -6.62 14.20 3.21
N ASP A 80 -7.87 14.34 2.79
CA ASP A 80 -8.98 13.60 3.36
C ASP A 80 -9.17 12.25 2.64
N ASN A 81 -9.33 11.19 3.44
CA ASN A 81 -9.52 9.80 3.04
C ASN A 81 -8.63 9.33 1.87
N GLY A 82 -7.41 9.87 1.77
CA GLY A 82 -6.51 9.62 0.66
C GLY A 82 -5.63 8.40 0.84
N GLY A 83 -5.21 7.85 -0.28
CA GLY A 83 -4.31 6.72 -0.32
C GLY A 83 -4.11 6.22 -1.72
N TYR A 84 -3.25 5.22 -1.79
CA TYR A 84 -2.80 4.53 -2.99
C TYR A 84 -3.13 3.06 -2.82
N ASP A 85 -3.57 2.44 -3.90
CA ASP A 85 -3.82 1.01 -3.95
C ASP A 85 -3.21 0.52 -5.25
N VAL A 86 -2.09 -0.19 -5.08
CA VAL A 86 -1.27 -0.77 -6.15
C VAL A 86 -1.37 -2.30 -6.13
N THR A 87 -2.44 -2.81 -5.55
CA THR A 87 -2.58 -4.25 -5.25
C THR A 87 -2.57 -5.08 -6.53
N GLN A 88 -3.27 -4.64 -7.57
CA GLN A 88 -3.37 -5.38 -8.82
C GLN A 88 -2.01 -5.41 -9.55
N GLU A 89 -1.34 -4.28 -9.62
CA GLU A 89 -0.06 -4.11 -10.29
C GLU A 89 1.03 -4.93 -9.60
N VAL A 90 1.09 -4.86 -8.26
CA VAL A 90 2.04 -5.65 -7.47
C VAL A 90 1.75 -7.15 -7.63
N LEU A 91 0.51 -7.59 -7.48
CA LEU A 91 0.18 -9.02 -7.60
C LEU A 91 0.43 -9.56 -9.00
N SER A 92 0.16 -8.76 -10.04
CA SER A 92 0.44 -9.12 -11.43
C SER A 92 1.94 -9.34 -11.66
N ALA A 93 2.78 -8.39 -11.21
CA ALA A 93 4.24 -8.51 -11.32
C ALA A 93 4.80 -9.67 -10.49
N LEU A 94 4.22 -9.94 -9.32
CA LEU A 94 4.62 -11.08 -8.52
C LEU A 94 4.23 -12.42 -9.16
N ALA A 95 3.06 -12.48 -9.80
CA ALA A 95 2.60 -13.66 -10.53
C ALA A 95 3.48 -13.97 -11.75
N SER A 96 4.02 -12.94 -12.41
CA SER A 96 5.02 -13.11 -13.48
C SER A 96 6.44 -13.39 -12.96
N ARG A 97 6.61 -13.60 -11.64
CA ARG A 97 7.90 -13.81 -10.97
C ARG A 97 8.93 -12.71 -11.22
N ALA A 98 8.50 -11.46 -11.42
CA ALA A 98 9.41 -10.34 -11.64
C ALA A 98 10.22 -10.05 -10.36
N ALA A 99 11.55 -10.22 -10.42
CA ALA A 99 12.44 -9.94 -9.30
C ALA A 99 12.54 -8.44 -8.97
N ARG A 100 12.30 -7.58 -9.96
CA ARG A 100 12.24 -6.13 -9.80
C ARG A 100 11.18 -5.54 -10.72
N PHE A 101 10.36 -4.65 -10.19
CA PHE A 101 9.33 -3.95 -10.94
C PHE A 101 9.02 -2.60 -10.29
N GLU A 102 8.42 -1.70 -11.05
CA GLU A 102 8.09 -0.35 -10.60
C GLU A 102 6.70 0.06 -11.07
N GLY A 103 6.18 1.12 -10.47
CA GLY A 103 4.90 1.68 -10.86
C GLY A 103 4.63 3.01 -10.19
N GLU A 104 3.57 3.66 -10.65
CA GLU A 104 3.07 4.89 -10.05
C GLU A 104 1.55 4.83 -9.83
N CYS A 105 1.07 5.55 -8.83
CA CYS A 105 -0.33 5.61 -8.46
C CYS A 105 -0.67 7.01 -7.98
N VAL A 106 -1.77 7.57 -8.48
CA VAL A 106 -2.28 8.87 -8.03
C VAL A 106 -3.11 8.68 -6.76
N CYS A 107 -2.99 9.63 -5.83
CA CYS A 107 -3.78 9.61 -4.61
C CYS A 107 -5.28 9.70 -4.93
N ARG A 108 -6.09 8.85 -4.30
CA ARG A 108 -7.54 8.81 -4.51
C ARG A 108 -8.33 9.74 -3.57
N GLY A 109 -7.63 10.53 -2.75
CA GLY A 109 -8.23 11.44 -1.77
C GLY A 109 -8.51 12.84 -2.31
N SER A 110 -8.93 13.72 -1.41
CA SER A 110 -9.19 15.14 -1.71
C SER A 110 -8.45 16.07 -0.75
N CYS A 111 -8.28 17.32 -1.14
CA CYS A 111 -7.69 18.40 -0.35
C CYS A 111 -8.65 19.61 -0.44
N GLY A 112 -9.63 19.67 0.47
CA GLY A 112 -10.72 20.65 0.39
C GLY A 112 -11.65 20.32 -0.79
N SER A 113 -11.79 21.26 -1.74
CA SER A 113 -12.65 21.09 -2.92
C SER A 113 -11.96 20.44 -4.12
N ALA A 114 -10.65 20.17 -4.04
CA ALA A 114 -9.87 19.59 -5.15
C ALA A 114 -9.43 18.16 -4.85
N PHE A 115 -9.18 17.36 -5.89
CA PHE A 115 -8.53 16.06 -5.74
C PHE A 115 -7.10 16.21 -5.24
N CYS A 116 -6.62 15.24 -4.48
CA CYS A 116 -5.22 15.19 -4.08
C CYS A 116 -4.35 14.88 -5.31
N SER A 117 -3.47 15.79 -5.67
CA SER A 117 -2.59 15.63 -6.84
C SER A 117 -1.29 14.86 -6.55
N ARG A 118 -1.14 14.26 -5.37
CA ARG A 118 0.07 13.51 -5.05
C ARG A 118 0.15 12.20 -5.82
N VAL A 119 1.38 11.84 -6.17
CA VAL A 119 1.72 10.60 -6.88
C VAL A 119 2.67 9.81 -6.01
N LEU A 120 2.32 8.55 -5.76
CA LEU A 120 3.19 7.56 -5.17
C LEU A 120 3.91 6.83 -6.30
N ARG A 121 5.23 6.81 -6.25
CA ARG A 121 6.09 5.95 -7.08
C ARG A 121 6.68 4.88 -6.20
N TYR A 122 6.76 3.66 -6.70
CA TYR A 122 7.40 2.58 -5.99
C TYR A 122 8.33 1.80 -6.90
N VAL A 123 9.39 1.27 -6.29
CA VAL A 123 10.25 0.24 -6.87
C VAL A 123 10.21 -0.94 -5.91
N ALA A 124 9.73 -2.07 -6.41
CA ALA A 124 9.65 -3.32 -5.67
C ALA A 124 10.82 -4.22 -6.04
N THR A 125 11.39 -4.87 -5.02
CA THR A 125 12.37 -5.94 -5.19
C THR A 125 11.85 -7.18 -4.49
N ALA A 126 11.77 -8.28 -5.23
CA ALA A 126 11.26 -9.56 -4.79
C ALA A 126 12.32 -10.65 -5.00
N THR A 127 12.39 -11.59 -4.08
CA THR A 127 13.20 -12.81 -4.23
C THR A 127 12.29 -14.02 -4.17
N TYR A 128 12.58 -15.02 -5.00
CA TYR A 128 11.78 -16.23 -5.09
C TYR A 128 12.64 -17.45 -4.75
N ARG A 129 11.98 -18.51 -4.29
CA ARG A 129 12.60 -19.83 -4.18
C ARG A 129 13.07 -20.26 -5.57
N ALA A 130 14.31 -20.73 -5.67
CA ALA A 130 14.80 -21.37 -6.88
C ALA A 130 13.89 -22.55 -7.21
N THR A 131 13.37 -22.59 -8.43
CA THR A 131 12.78 -23.82 -8.97
C THR A 131 13.92 -24.81 -9.13
N PRO A 132 13.82 -26.03 -8.56
CA PRO A 132 14.78 -27.07 -8.89
C PRO A 132 14.65 -27.34 -10.40
N GLU A 133 15.74 -27.13 -11.14
CA GLU A 133 15.85 -27.54 -12.53
C GLU A 133 15.66 -29.06 -12.58
N ALA A 134 14.71 -29.51 -13.41
CA ALA A 134 14.43 -30.92 -13.66
C ALA A 134 15.36 -31.48 -14.73
#